data_AF-A0A3D5DKB6-F1
#
_entry.id   AF-A0A3D5DKB6-F1
#
_cell.length_a   1.000
_cell.length_b   1.000
_cell.length_c   1.000
_cell.angle_alpha   90.00
_cell.angle_beta   90.00
_cell.angle_gamma   90.00
#
_symmetry.space_group_name_H-M   'P 1'
#
loop_
_entity.id
_entity.type
_entity.pdbx_description
1 polymer ?
#
loop_
_entity_poly.entity_id
_entity_poly.type
_entity_poly.pdbx_seq_one_letter_code
_entity_poly.pdbx_strand_id
1 'polypeptide(L)'
;MTFELTTRFDHILEFEAEINQMTALGLRVITSALGFPSEKVLQVFDKGIDVPGIKKAIGAAKAAGLELRPTFITFTPWVSLAEIQSLEDFLDETGIADWVDHTARQTRLLLFKGSPLLGSPWLEGVELIDLYYDWVHPDPAVDELWAERRREAVEAGATRCCVRC
;
A
#
# COMPACT_ATOMS: atom_id res chain seq x y z
N MET A 1 25.15 -9.61 -12.60
CA MET A 1 23.74 -10.04 -12.63
C MET A 1 22.95 -9.07 -11.78
N THR A 2 21.76 -8.66 -12.19
CA THR A 2 20.89 -7.79 -11.39
C THR A 2 19.66 -8.56 -10.92
N PHE A 3 19.13 -8.20 -9.76
CA PHE A 3 17.93 -8.83 -9.20
C PHE A 3 17.07 -7.85 -8.41
N GLU A 4 15.84 -8.28 -8.11
CA GLU A 4 14.84 -7.54 -7.35
C GLU A 4 14.44 -8.33 -6.10
N LEU A 5 14.00 -7.64 -5.06
CA LEU A 5 13.54 -8.23 -3.79
C LEU A 5 12.14 -7.73 -3.46
N THR A 6 11.24 -8.63 -3.07
CA THR A 6 9.98 -8.24 -2.41
C THR A 6 10.11 -8.51 -0.92
N THR A 7 9.94 -7.48 -0.10
CA THR A 7 10.08 -7.60 1.36
C THR A 7 9.14 -6.63 2.07
N ARG A 8 8.93 -6.85 3.38
CA ARG A 8 8.17 -5.91 4.21
C ARG A 8 8.92 -4.58 4.32
N PHE A 9 8.16 -3.53 4.59
CA PHE A 9 8.69 -2.19 4.61
C PHE A 9 9.71 -1.98 5.76
N ASP A 10 9.38 -2.49 6.95
CA ASP A 10 10.22 -2.46 8.14
C ASP A 10 11.56 -3.20 7.96
N HIS A 11 11.58 -4.28 7.18
CA HIS A 11 12.80 -5.01 6.85
C HIS A 11 13.84 -4.15 6.13
N ILE A 12 13.44 -3.07 5.45
CA ILE A 12 14.39 -2.14 4.81
C ILE A 12 15.24 -1.43 5.86
N LEU A 13 14.66 -1.15 7.02
CA LEU A 13 15.34 -0.50 8.14
C LEU A 13 16.03 -1.52 9.06
N GLU A 14 15.40 -2.67 9.29
CA GLU A 14 15.94 -3.71 10.17
C GLU A 14 17.19 -4.36 9.59
N PHE A 15 17.23 -4.60 8.28
CA PHE A 15 18.29 -5.33 7.58
C PHE A 15 19.09 -4.42 6.63
N GLU A 16 19.33 -3.17 7.02
CA GLU A 16 20.03 -2.18 6.19
C GLU A 16 21.42 -2.66 5.76
N ALA A 17 22.15 -3.35 6.64
CA ALA A 17 23.48 -3.88 6.34
C ALA A 17 23.44 -4.98 5.25
N GLU A 18 22.50 -5.92 5.37
CA GLU A 18 22.28 -7.00 4.42
C GLU A 18 21.79 -6.44 3.08
N ILE A 19 20.91 -5.44 3.09
CA ILE A 19 20.46 -4.77 1.88
C ILE A 19 21.63 -4.11 1.16
N ASN A 20 22.52 -3.42 1.88
CA ASN A 20 23.72 -2.83 1.29
C ASN A 20 24.65 -3.89 0.68
N GLN A 21 24.82 -5.04 1.35
CA GLN A 21 25.55 -6.18 0.78
C GLN A 21 24.87 -6.71 -0.50
N MET A 22 23.56 -6.86 -0.49
CA MET A 22 22.78 -7.29 -1.66
C MET A 22 22.88 -6.28 -2.81
N THR A 23 22.89 -4.98 -2.54
CA THR A 23 23.10 -3.92 -3.53
C THR A 23 24.46 -4.08 -4.22
N ALA A 24 25.52 -4.38 -3.45
CA ALA A 24 26.84 -4.66 -4.01
C ALA A 24 26.85 -5.92 -4.90
N LEU A 25 25.98 -6.89 -4.61
CA LEU A 25 25.82 -8.13 -5.38
C LEU A 25 24.87 -7.99 -6.59
N GLY A 26 24.16 -6.87 -6.72
CA GLY A 26 23.31 -6.57 -7.88
C GLY A 26 21.82 -6.34 -7.59
N LEU A 27 21.40 -6.22 -6.32
CA LEU A 27 20.06 -5.76 -6.00
C LEU A 27 19.86 -4.33 -6.55
N ARG A 28 18.75 -4.10 -7.26
CA ARG A 28 18.42 -2.78 -7.84
C ARG A 28 17.04 -2.27 -7.47
N VAL A 29 16.10 -3.17 -7.21
CA VAL A 29 14.71 -2.82 -6.92
C VAL A 29 14.24 -3.57 -5.67
N ILE A 30 13.57 -2.84 -4.78
CA ILE A 30 12.78 -3.42 -3.70
C ILE A 30 11.30 -3.13 -3.98
N THR A 31 10.45 -4.14 -3.94
CA THR A 31 8.99 -3.98 -3.91
C THR A 31 8.48 -4.19 -2.50
N SER A 32 7.66 -3.27 -1.98
CA SER A 32 7.12 -3.37 -0.63
C SER A 32 5.68 -2.89 -0.52
N ALA A 33 4.90 -3.52 0.35
CA ALA A 33 3.52 -3.13 0.62
C ALA A 33 3.49 -2.11 1.77
N LEU A 34 3.23 -0.85 1.43
CA LEU A 34 3.15 0.25 2.42
C LEU A 34 1.74 0.41 2.99
N GLY A 35 0.72 -0.17 2.35
CA GLY A 35 -0.67 0.00 2.76
C GLY A 35 -1.21 1.35 2.28
N PHE A 36 -1.17 2.37 3.11
CA PHE A 36 -1.56 3.74 2.74
C PHE A 36 -0.94 4.73 3.74
N PRO A 37 -0.41 5.91 3.33
CA PRO A 37 0.26 6.83 4.24
C PRO A 37 -0.71 7.63 5.12
N SER A 38 -1.51 6.92 5.93
CA SER A 38 -2.40 7.46 6.96
C SER A 38 -2.19 6.66 8.24
N GLU A 39 -1.87 7.34 9.34
CA GLU A 39 -1.66 6.68 10.63
C GLU A 39 -2.87 5.84 11.06
N LYS A 40 -4.07 6.35 10.81
CA LYS A 40 -5.32 5.65 11.08
C LYS A 40 -5.40 4.36 10.26
N VAL A 41 -5.12 4.40 8.97
CA VAL A 41 -5.17 3.20 8.10
C VAL A 41 -4.07 2.21 8.47
N LEU A 42 -2.86 2.68 8.74
CA LEU A 42 -1.73 1.84 9.15
C LEU A 42 -1.99 1.14 10.48
N GLN A 43 -2.62 1.83 11.44
CA GLN A 43 -3.04 1.24 12.71
C GLN A 43 -4.04 0.10 12.51
N VAL A 44 -4.98 0.25 11.57
CA VAL A 44 -5.95 -0.83 11.26
C VAL A 44 -5.27 -2.05 10.63
N PHE A 45 -4.24 -1.83 9.80
CA PHE A 45 -3.47 -2.92 9.22
C PHE A 45 -2.58 -3.66 10.23
N ASP A 46 -2.30 -3.05 11.39
CA ASP A 46 -1.57 -3.63 12.51
C ASP A 46 -0.23 -4.29 12.11
N LYS A 47 0.54 -3.59 11.27
CA LYS A 47 1.83 -4.07 10.75
C LYS A 47 3.04 -3.56 11.53
N GLY A 48 2.83 -2.72 12.54
CA GLY A 48 3.92 -2.02 13.25
C GLY A 48 4.64 -0.97 12.38
N ILE A 49 3.92 -0.39 11.40
CA ILE A 49 4.43 0.62 10.48
C ILE A 49 3.68 1.94 10.74
N ASP A 50 4.40 3.05 10.71
CA ASP A 50 3.88 4.43 10.78
C ASP A 50 4.38 5.26 9.59
N VAL A 51 3.83 6.46 9.38
CA VAL A 51 4.24 7.32 8.25
C VAL A 51 5.69 7.80 8.38
N PRO A 52 6.20 8.20 9.58
CA PRO A 52 7.62 8.53 9.75
C PRO A 52 8.56 7.38 9.40
N GLY A 53 8.24 6.16 9.81
CA GLY A 53 8.98 4.95 9.45
C GLY A 53 8.97 4.74 7.95
N ILE A 54 7.80 4.91 7.31
CA ILE A 54 7.65 4.90 5.84
C ILE A 54 8.65 5.85 5.16
N LYS A 55 8.69 7.11 5.61
CA LYS A 55 9.61 8.12 5.07
C LYS A 55 11.07 7.73 5.28
N LYS A 56 11.40 7.17 6.45
CA LYS A 56 12.76 6.75 6.78
C LYS A 56 13.28 5.68 5.83
N ALA A 57 12.50 4.63 5.53
CA ALA A 57 13.02 3.58 4.63
C ALA A 57 12.99 3.95 3.15
N ILE A 58 12.11 4.87 2.73
CA ILE A 58 12.27 5.54 1.42
C ILE A 58 13.64 6.24 1.35
N GLY A 59 14.00 6.98 2.39
CA GLY A 59 15.32 7.62 2.50
C GLY A 59 16.48 6.61 2.47
N ALA A 60 16.36 5.50 3.20
CA ALA A 60 17.37 4.45 3.23
C ALA A 60 17.54 3.78 1.84
N ALA A 61 16.45 3.46 1.15
CA ALA A 61 16.50 2.90 -0.20
C ALA A 61 17.17 3.87 -1.19
N LYS A 62 16.84 5.17 -1.13
CA LYS A 62 17.50 6.21 -1.93
C LYS A 62 19.01 6.28 -1.65
N ALA A 63 19.39 6.28 -0.37
CA ALA A 63 20.80 6.33 0.02
C ALA A 63 21.59 5.09 -0.45
N ALA A 64 20.95 3.92 -0.50
CA ALA A 64 21.51 2.69 -1.03
C ALA A 64 21.51 2.63 -2.57
N GLY A 65 20.97 3.63 -3.28
CA GLY A 65 20.87 3.63 -4.74
C GLY A 65 19.87 2.60 -5.29
N LEU A 66 18.85 2.27 -4.50
CA LEU A 66 17.78 1.34 -4.85
C LEU A 66 16.51 2.09 -5.27
N GLU A 67 15.80 1.54 -6.25
CA GLU A 67 14.42 1.92 -6.53
C GLU A 67 13.50 1.16 -5.55
N LEU A 68 12.73 1.90 -4.74
CA LEU A 68 11.68 1.31 -3.91
C LEU A 68 10.35 1.44 -4.65
N ARG A 69 9.74 0.34 -5.07
CA ARG A 69 8.40 0.27 -5.66
C ARG A 69 7.37 -0.01 -4.57
N PRO A 70 6.74 1.03 -3.99
CA PRO A 70 5.69 0.83 -3.03
C PRO A 70 4.40 0.36 -3.71
N THR A 71 3.66 -0.49 -3.03
CA THR A 71 2.27 -0.79 -3.38
C THR A 71 1.33 -0.23 -2.32
N PHE A 72 0.23 0.34 -2.77
CA PHE A 72 -0.79 0.99 -1.94
C PHE A 72 -2.15 0.33 -2.10
N ILE A 73 -2.95 0.38 -1.03
CA ILE A 73 -4.37 0.09 -0.99
C ILE A 73 -5.06 1.42 -0.65
N THR A 74 -5.30 2.24 -1.68
CA THR A 74 -5.81 3.61 -1.52
C THR A 74 -7.25 3.64 -1.02
N PHE A 75 -8.12 2.76 -1.54
CA PHE A 75 -9.51 2.70 -1.09
C PHE A 75 -9.67 1.63 -0.03
N THR A 76 -9.90 2.08 1.20
CA THR A 76 -10.20 1.24 2.37
C THR A 76 -11.51 1.72 3.01
N PRO A 77 -12.16 0.92 3.87
CA PRO A 77 -13.35 1.36 4.61
C PRO A 77 -13.12 2.56 5.53
N TRP A 78 -11.86 2.94 5.76
CA TRP A 78 -11.46 3.90 6.79
C TRP A 78 -10.88 5.19 6.22
N VAL A 79 -10.51 5.22 4.95
CA VAL A 79 -9.85 6.38 4.35
C VAL A 79 -10.87 7.51 4.12
N SER A 80 -10.46 8.75 4.28
CA SER A 80 -11.26 9.91 3.88
C SER A 80 -10.87 10.43 2.49
N LEU A 81 -11.75 11.19 1.86
CA LEU A 81 -11.43 11.88 0.60
C LEU A 81 -10.20 12.81 0.73
N ALA A 82 -10.07 13.51 1.87
CA ALA A 82 -8.92 14.36 2.14
C ALA A 82 -7.62 13.56 2.21
N GLU A 83 -7.66 12.39 2.86
CA GLU A 83 -6.52 11.46 2.91
C GLU A 83 -6.17 10.93 1.51
N ILE A 84 -7.16 10.54 0.70
CA ILE A 84 -6.94 10.12 -0.70
C ILE A 84 -6.26 11.24 -1.51
N GLN A 85 -6.69 12.50 -1.34
CA GLN A 85 -6.09 13.64 -2.02
C GLN A 85 -4.65 13.90 -1.58
N SER A 86 -4.36 13.72 -0.29
CA SER A 86 -3.01 13.89 0.28
C SER A 86 -1.99 12.84 -0.18
N LEU A 87 -2.41 11.79 -0.90
CA LEU A 87 -1.49 10.80 -1.46
C LEU A 87 -0.47 11.48 -2.38
N GLU A 88 -0.91 12.40 -3.26
CA GLU A 88 0.00 13.10 -4.18
C GLU A 88 1.01 13.96 -3.42
N ASP A 89 0.57 14.70 -2.40
CA ASP A 89 1.45 15.49 -1.54
C ASP A 89 2.51 14.61 -0.87
N PHE A 90 2.14 13.42 -0.42
CA PHE A 90 3.07 12.45 0.14
C PHE A 90 4.07 11.92 -0.90
N LEU A 91 3.61 11.61 -2.13
CA LEU A 91 4.48 11.14 -3.21
C LEU A 91 5.49 12.21 -3.66
N ASP A 92 5.05 13.46 -3.72
CA ASP A 92 5.88 14.62 -4.05
C ASP A 92 6.88 14.93 -2.92
N GLU A 93 6.41 14.98 -1.67
CA GLU A 93 7.26 15.22 -0.50
C GLU A 93 8.37 14.18 -0.38
N THR A 94 8.03 12.91 -0.60
CA THR A 94 9.00 11.80 -0.53
C THR A 94 9.80 11.63 -1.82
N GLY A 95 9.40 12.29 -2.91
CA GLY A 95 10.01 12.21 -4.22
C GLY A 95 10.01 10.79 -4.80
N ILE A 96 8.90 10.06 -4.61
CA ILE A 96 8.73 8.69 -5.12
C ILE A 96 7.63 8.58 -6.17
N ALA A 97 7.04 9.69 -6.62
CA ALA A 97 5.94 9.69 -7.58
C ALA A 97 6.21 8.81 -8.82
N ASP A 98 7.43 8.86 -9.36
CA ASP A 98 7.85 8.05 -10.52
C ASP A 98 8.05 6.55 -10.23
N TRP A 99 8.10 6.16 -8.95
CA TRP A 99 8.24 4.75 -8.54
C TRP A 99 6.90 4.05 -8.35
N VAL A 100 5.81 4.82 -8.30
CA VAL A 100 4.48 4.32 -7.97
C VAL A 100 3.72 4.01 -9.24
N ASP A 101 3.26 2.76 -9.35
CA ASP A 101 2.40 2.38 -10.47
C ASP A 101 1.06 3.13 -10.43
N HIS A 102 0.53 3.44 -11.61
CA HIS A 102 -0.75 4.13 -11.77
C HIS A 102 -1.92 3.46 -11.03
N THR A 103 -1.88 2.12 -10.87
CA THR A 103 -2.91 1.36 -10.15
C THR A 103 -3.00 1.73 -8.67
N ALA A 104 -1.94 2.28 -8.07
CA ALA A 104 -1.96 2.72 -6.67
C ALA A 104 -3.16 3.64 -6.39
N ARG A 105 -3.53 4.50 -7.34
CA ARG A 105 -4.65 5.45 -7.22
C ARG A 105 -6.03 4.81 -7.33
N GLN A 106 -6.11 3.52 -7.67
CA GLN A 106 -7.32 2.77 -7.96
C GLN A 106 -7.49 1.54 -7.05
N THR A 107 -6.42 1.09 -6.39
CA THR A 107 -6.42 -0.13 -5.59
C THR A 107 -7.38 -0.02 -4.41
N ARG A 108 -8.36 -0.92 -4.37
CA ARG A 108 -9.34 -1.09 -3.28
C ARG A 108 -9.02 -2.34 -2.46
N LEU A 109 -9.25 -2.26 -1.16
CA LEU A 109 -9.07 -3.38 -0.25
C LEU A 109 -9.97 -4.56 -0.65
N LEU A 110 -9.35 -5.72 -0.85
CA LEU A 110 -10.03 -7.00 -0.98
C LEU A 110 -9.93 -7.77 0.34
N LEU A 111 -11.09 -8.14 0.88
CA LEU A 111 -11.20 -9.01 2.03
C LEU A 111 -11.45 -10.43 1.54
N PHE A 112 -10.46 -11.30 1.66
CA PHE A 112 -10.60 -12.72 1.31
C PHE A 112 -10.99 -13.53 2.55
N LYS A 113 -11.51 -14.74 2.33
CA LYS A 113 -11.80 -15.67 3.43
C LYS A 113 -10.56 -15.95 4.28
N GLY A 114 -10.63 -15.69 5.58
CA GLY A 114 -9.49 -15.81 6.50
C GLY A 114 -8.59 -14.58 6.53
N SER A 115 -9.00 -13.47 5.91
CA SER A 115 -8.31 -12.19 6.09
C SER A 115 -8.25 -11.83 7.58
N PRO A 116 -7.10 -11.36 8.08
CA PRO A 116 -6.94 -10.95 9.48
C PRO A 116 -7.88 -9.81 9.88
N LEU A 117 -8.42 -9.08 8.89
CA LEU A 117 -9.30 -7.93 9.10
C LEU A 117 -10.76 -8.33 9.37
N LEU A 118 -11.17 -9.58 9.07
CA LEU A 118 -12.56 -10.07 9.19
C LEU A 118 -13.11 -10.20 10.61
N GLY A 119 -12.31 -9.87 11.63
CA GLY A 119 -12.76 -9.75 13.02
C GLY A 119 -12.25 -8.49 13.70
N SER A 120 -11.71 -7.54 12.93
CA SER A 120 -11.22 -6.29 13.49
C SER A 120 -12.39 -5.42 13.97
N PRO A 121 -12.25 -4.67 15.07
CA PRO A 121 -13.29 -3.74 15.53
C PRO A 121 -13.53 -2.59 14.55
N TRP A 122 -12.67 -2.46 13.54
CA TRP A 122 -12.71 -1.42 12.53
C TRP A 122 -13.58 -1.80 11.33
N LEU A 123 -14.04 -3.05 11.24
CA LEU A 123 -14.74 -3.56 10.08
C LEU A 123 -16.06 -4.20 10.51
N GLU A 124 -17.18 -3.52 10.23
CA GLU A 124 -18.53 -4.00 10.53
C GLU A 124 -19.35 -4.14 9.23
N GLY A 125 -20.34 -5.03 9.26
CA GLY A 125 -21.35 -5.11 8.19
C GLY A 125 -20.84 -5.62 6.84
N VAL A 126 -19.78 -6.42 6.80
CA VAL A 126 -19.25 -7.01 5.55
C VAL A 126 -20.06 -8.22 5.10
N GLU A 127 -20.34 -8.28 3.79
CA GLU A 127 -21.14 -9.34 3.18
C GLU A 127 -20.24 -10.29 2.38
N LEU A 128 -20.46 -11.61 2.53
CA LEU A 128 -19.75 -12.61 1.74
C LEU A 128 -20.38 -12.71 0.34
N ILE A 129 -19.62 -12.34 -0.69
CA ILE A 129 -19.99 -12.48 -2.10
C ILE A 129 -19.08 -13.56 -2.71
N ASP A 130 -19.51 -14.83 -2.62
CA ASP A 130 -18.77 -16.03 -3.03
C ASP A 130 -17.47 -16.30 -2.23
N LEU A 131 -16.29 -16.06 -2.81
CA LEU A 131 -14.99 -16.36 -2.18
C LEU A 131 -14.34 -15.16 -1.47
N TYR A 132 -15.00 -14.00 -1.49
CA TYR A 132 -14.52 -12.76 -0.85
C TYR A 132 -15.64 -12.02 -0.13
N TYR A 133 -15.27 -11.12 0.76
CA TYR A 133 -16.18 -10.21 1.45
C TYR A 133 -16.13 -8.85 0.78
N ASP A 134 -17.31 -8.27 0.53
CA ASP A 134 -17.42 -6.90 0.05
C ASP A 134 -17.80 -5.97 1.20
N TRP A 135 -17.53 -4.69 0.98
CA TRP A 135 -17.75 -3.63 1.95
C TRP A 135 -18.15 -2.35 1.23
N VAL A 136 -19.03 -1.59 1.88
CA VAL A 136 -19.49 -0.27 1.44
C VAL A 136 -18.80 0.77 2.30
N HIS A 137 -18.31 1.84 1.67
CA HIS A 137 -17.69 2.91 2.42
C HIS A 137 -18.75 3.71 3.19
N PRO A 138 -18.52 4.10 4.46
CA PRO A 138 -19.48 4.90 5.24
C PRO A 138 -19.80 6.26 4.61
N ASP A 139 -18.84 6.83 3.87
CA ASP A 139 -19.02 8.00 3.02
C ASP A 139 -19.19 7.56 1.55
N PRO A 140 -20.40 7.69 0.95
CA PRO A 140 -20.67 7.30 -0.43
C PRO A 140 -19.78 7.99 -1.46
N ALA A 141 -19.29 9.21 -1.18
CA ALA A 141 -18.47 9.96 -2.12
C ALA A 141 -17.10 9.28 -2.36
N VAL A 142 -16.59 8.51 -1.41
CA VAL A 142 -15.38 7.69 -1.59
C VAL A 142 -15.63 6.53 -2.55
N ASP A 143 -16.79 5.88 -2.47
CA ASP A 143 -17.18 4.80 -3.38
C ASP A 143 -17.45 5.32 -4.79
N GLU A 144 -18.06 6.49 -4.92
CA GLU A 144 -18.24 7.20 -6.19
C GLU A 144 -16.89 7.53 -6.85
N LEU A 145 -15.94 8.07 -6.08
CA LEU A 145 -14.59 8.36 -6.57
C LEU A 145 -13.86 7.08 -7.02
N TRP A 146 -14.01 5.98 -6.28
CA TRP A 146 -13.42 4.70 -6.70
C TRP A 146 -14.03 4.21 -8.02
N ALA A 147 -15.36 4.29 -8.15
CA ALA A 147 -16.07 3.87 -9.36
C ALA A 147 -15.72 4.74 -10.59
N GLU A 148 -15.44 6.03 -10.39
CA GLU A 148 -14.87 6.90 -11.41
C GLU A 148 -13.47 6.43 -11.82
N ARG A 149 -12.52 6.37 -10.89
CA ARG A 149 -11.13 6.01 -11.19
C ARG A 149 -10.97 4.61 -11.77
N ARG A 150 -11.80 3.64 -11.35
CA ARG A 150 -11.77 2.27 -11.89
C ARG A 150 -12.25 2.21 -13.33
N ARG A 151 -13.18 3.06 -13.78
CA ARG A 151 -13.63 3.08 -15.19
C ARG A 151 -12.50 3.45 -16.14
N GLU A 152 -11.52 4.20 -15.65
CA GLU A 152 -10.32 4.59 -16.38
C GLU A 152 -9.22 3.50 -16.34
N ALA A 153 -9.40 2.44 -15.55
CA ALA A 153 -8.42 1.37 -15.40
C ALA A 153 -8.40 0.46 -16.64
N VAL A 154 -7.20 0.24 -17.20
CA VAL A 154 -6.98 -0.58 -18.39
C VAL A 154 -7.20 -2.09 -18.11
N GLU A 155 -7.05 -2.53 -16.84
CA GLU A 155 -7.26 -3.93 -16.44
C GLU A 155 -8.18 -4.06 -15.22
N ALA A 156 -9.37 -4.65 -15.42
CA ALA A 156 -10.40 -4.76 -14.40
C ALA A 156 -10.04 -5.64 -13.18
N GLY A 157 -8.97 -6.45 -13.28
CA GLY A 157 -8.46 -7.35 -12.24
C GLY A 157 -7.33 -6.80 -11.37
N ALA A 158 -6.71 -5.66 -11.75
CA ALA A 158 -5.55 -5.09 -11.05
C ALA A 158 -5.92 -4.10 -9.93
N THR A 159 -7.20 -3.73 -9.80
CA THR A 159 -7.65 -2.64 -8.92
C THR A 159 -8.08 -3.11 -7.52
N ARG A 160 -7.80 -4.36 -7.15
CA ARG A 160 -8.09 -4.90 -5.82
C ARG A 160 -6.86 -5.59 -5.25
N CYS A 161 -6.47 -5.24 -4.03
CA CYS A 161 -5.33 -5.82 -3.32
C CYS A 161 -5.71 -6.23 -1.90
N CYS A 162 -5.09 -7.29 -1.39
CA CYS A 162 -5.35 -7.82 -0.06
C CYS A 162 -4.21 -7.51 0.89
N VAL A 163 -4.55 -7.35 2.17
CA VAL A 163 -3.55 -7.34 3.24
C VAL A 163 -3.21 -8.79 3.57
N ARG A 164 -1.99 -9.21 3.27
CA ARG A 164 -1.41 -10.46 3.76
C ARG A 164 -0.60 -10.16 5.04
N CYS A 165 -0.77 -11.00 6.05
CA CYS A 165 0.13 -11.11 7.19
C CYS A 165 1.40 -11.85 6.76
#